data_AF-A0A7L4RMU6-F1
#
_entry.id   AF-A0A7L4RMU6-F1
#
_cell.length_a   1.000
_cell.length_b   1.000
_cell.length_c   1.000
_cell.angle_alpha   90.00
_cell.angle_beta   90.00
_cell.angle_gamma   90.00
#
_symmetry.space_group_name_H-M   'P 1'
#
loop_
_entity.id
_entity.type
_entity.pdbx_description
1 polymer ?
#
loop_
_entity_poly.entity_id
_entity_poly.type
_entity_poly.pdbx_seq_one_letter_code
_entity_poly.pdbx_strand_id
1 'polypeptide(L)' 'MLERCPKCGAAARAAHPAKYSPVDKWGEYRRRNKYGR' A
#
# COMPACT_ATOMS: atom_id res chain seq x y z
N MET A 1 -8.44 11.92 -12.02
CA MET A 1 -7.22 11.30 -11.42
C MET A 1 -6.23 11.10 -12.55
N LEU A 2 -4.96 11.48 -12.37
CA LEU A 2 -3.91 11.15 -13.34
C LEU A 2 -3.28 9.82 -12.94
N GLU A 3 -3.24 8.85 -13.85
CA GLU A 3 -2.64 7.52 -13.59
C GLU A 3 -1.11 7.53 -13.60
N ARG A 4 -0.49 8.62 -14.08
CA ARG A 4 0.96 8.81 -14.13
C ARG A 4 1.35 10.24 -13.77
N CYS A 5 2.51 10.39 -13.14
CA CYS A 5 3.07 11.68 -12.80
C CYS A 5 3.52 12.42 -14.07
N PRO A 6 3.03 13.64 -14.34
CA PRO A 6 3.44 14.39 -15.54
C PRO A 6 4.90 14.88 -15.49
N LYS A 7 5.57 14.84 -14.33
CA LYS A 7 6.97 15.27 -14.18
C LYS A 7 7.98 14.14 -14.38
N CYS A 8 7.68 12.95 -13.87
CA CYS A 8 8.61 11.82 -13.89
C CYS A 8 8.07 10.55 -14.57
N GLY A 9 6.80 10.55 -15.01
CA GLY A 9 6.16 9.43 -15.70
C GLY A 9 5.77 8.23 -14.81
N ALA A 10 6.14 8.23 -13.52
CA ALA A 10 5.83 7.15 -12.59
C ALA A 10 4.33 6.94 -12.40
N ALA A 11 3.89 5.69 -12.20
CA ALA A 11 2.49 5.37 -11.94
C ALA A 11 2.01 6.04 -10.65
N ALA A 12 0.88 6.74 -10.73
CA ALA A 12 0.23 7.36 -9.60
C ALA A 12 -0.39 6.30 -8.70
N ARG A 13 -0.49 6.62 -7.40
CA ARG A 13 -1.13 5.79 -6.39
C ARG A 13 -2.05 6.68 -5.56
N ALA A 14 -3.02 6.07 -4.88
CA ALA A 14 -3.86 6.80 -3.95
C ALA A 14 -3.00 7.51 -2.90
N ALA A 15 -3.29 8.79 -2.66
CA ALA A 15 -2.54 9.60 -1.70
C ALA A 15 -2.81 9.17 -0.25
N HIS A 16 -4.04 8.73 0.03
CA HIS A 16 -4.42 8.24 1.35
C HIS A 16 -3.90 6.82 1.60
N PRO A 17 -3.56 6.49 2.86
CA PRO A 17 -3.16 5.14 3.21
C PRO A 17 -4.33 4.15 3.07
N ALA A 18 -3.99 2.86 3.06
CA ALA A 18 -4.98 1.82 3.21
C ALA A 18 -5.69 1.94 4.57
N LYS A 19 -6.99 1.64 4.61
CA LYS A 19 -7.77 1.64 5.84
C LYS A 19 -7.22 0.59 6.81
N TYR A 20 -7.16 0.95 8.10
CA TYR A 20 -6.80 0.03 9.17
C TYR A 20 -8.04 -0.59 9.81
N SER A 21 -7.97 -1.87 10.15
CA SER A 21 -8.97 -2.58 10.96
C SER A 21 -8.28 -3.07 12.23
N PRO A 22 -8.85 -2.83 13.43
CA PRO A 22 -8.28 -3.32 14.69
C PRO A 22 -8.10 -4.85 14.73
N VAL A 23 -8.98 -5.59 14.04
CA VAL A 23 -8.89 -7.06 13.95
C VAL A 23 -7.72 -7.49 13.06
N ASP A 24 -7.34 -6.65 12.09
CA ASP A 24 -6.24 -6.88 11.15
C ASP A 24 -6.14 -8.34 10.66
N LYS A 25 -7.22 -8.83 10.04
CA LYS A 25 -7.39 -10.24 9.64
C LYS A 25 -6.17 -10.85 8.92
N TRP A 26 -5.44 -10.03 8.16
CA TRP A 26 -4.28 -10.45 7.36
C TRP A 26 -2.94 -9.92 7.90
N GLY A 27 -2.91 -9.43 9.13
CA GLY A 27 -1.75 -8.79 9.75
C GLY A 27 -0.56 -9.72 9.91
N GLU A 28 -0.81 -11.00 10.20
CA GLU A 28 0.24 -12.03 10.26
C GLU A 28 0.89 -12.24 8.89
N TYR A 29 0.08 -12.52 7.85
CA TYR A 29 0.56 -12.68 6.48
C TYR A 29 1.33 -11.44 6.01
N ARG A 30 0.81 -10.23 6.25
CA ARG A 30 1.46 -8.98 5.89
C ARG A 30 2.83 -8.83 6.55
N ARG A 31 2.96 -9.20 7.83
CA ARG A 31 4.24 -9.15 8.57
C ARG A 31 5.22 -10.21 8.06
N ARG A 32 4.77 -11.46 7.87
CA ARG A 32 5.60 -12.54 7.33
C ARG A 32 6.14 -12.19 5.94
N ASN A 33 5.29 -11.66 5.06
CA ASN A 33 5.71 -11.25 3.71
C ASN A 33 6.68 -10.05 3.73
N LYS A 34 6.55 -9.15 4.71
CA LYS A 34 7.41 -7.96 4.80
C LYS A 34 8.77 -8.23 5.45
N TYR A 35 8.80 -9.07 6.49
CA TYR A 35 9.99 -9.26 7.33
C TYR A 35 10.65 -10.63 7.19
N GLY A 36 10.01 -11.61 6.54
CA GLY A 36 10.62 -12.91 6.23
C GLY A 36 11.01 -13.77 7.45
N ARG A 37 10.45 -13.46 8.62
CA ARG A 37 10.61 -14.23 9.86
C ARG A 37 9.25 -14.73 10.34
#